data_AF-A0A662FX43-F1
#
_entry.id   AF-A0A662FX43-F1
#
_cell.length_a   1.000
_cell.length_b   1.000
_cell.length_c   1.000
_cell.angle_alpha   90.00
_cell.angle_beta   90.00
_cell.angle_gamma   90.00
#
_symmetry.space_group_name_H-M   'P 1'
#
loop_
_entity.id
_entity.type
_entity.pdbx_description
1 polymer ?
#
loop_
_entity_poly.entity_id
_entity_poly.type
_entity_poly.pdbx_seq_one_letter_code
_entity_poly.pdbx_strand_id
1 'polypeptide(L)' 'MVLLRPNEIRKMSSEERQKRLQELRAELARLRVQALRGSLENPGRIREIRRTIARILTIEREEQLKKTQ' A
#
# COMPACT_ATOMS: atom_id res chain seq x y z
N MET A 1 -10.36 2.21 9.40
CA MET A 1 -10.96 1.18 8.54
C MET A 1 -9.84 0.41 7.83
N VAL A 2 -10.12 -0.71 7.15
CA VAL A 2 -9.08 -1.46 6.41
C VAL A 2 -9.24 -1.19 4.93
N LEU A 3 -8.27 -0.48 4.33
CA LEU A 3 -8.30 -0.08 2.93
C LEU A 3 -8.09 -1.27 1.96
N LEU A 4 -7.40 -2.32 2.41
CA LEU A 4 -7.20 -3.57 1.65
C LEU A 4 -6.88 -4.72 2.61
N ARG A 5 -7.56 -5.86 2.47
CA ARG A 5 -7.32 -7.04 3.30
C ARG A 5 -6.22 -7.93 2.69
N PRO A 6 -5.44 -8.65 3.52
CA PRO A 6 -4.38 -9.55 3.03
C PRO A 6 -4.88 -10.59 2.01
N ASN A 7 -6.09 -11.13 2.20
CA ASN A 7 -6.67 -12.12 1.29
C ASN A 7 -6.95 -11.55 -0.09
N GLU A 8 -7.29 -10.27 -0.19
CA GLU A 8 -7.53 -9.59 -1.48
C GLU A 8 -6.20 -9.39 -2.21
N ILE A 9 -5.15 -8.97 -1.48
CA ILE A 9 -3.80 -8.79 -2.02
C ILE A 9 -3.24 -10.12 -2.54
N ARG A 10 -3.45 -11.23 -1.82
CA ARG A 10 -2.98 -12.56 -2.27
C ARG A 10 -3.64 -13.03 -3.57
N LYS A 11 -4.90 -12.64 -3.82
CA LYS A 11 -5.62 -12.97 -5.05
C LYS A 11 -5.15 -12.15 -6.26
N MET A 12 -4.51 -11.00 -6.04
CA MET A 12 -3.95 -10.18 -7.11
C MET A 12 -2.70 -10.82 -7.71
N SER A 13 -2.46 -10.56 -9.00
CA SER A 13 -1.20 -10.93 -9.66
C SER A 13 -0.03 -10.05 -9.16
N SER A 14 1.22 -10.50 -9.36
CA SER A 14 2.39 -9.69 -9.00
C SER A 14 2.39 -8.32 -9.71
N GLU A 15 1.97 -8.27 -10.98
CA GLU A 15 1.88 -7.02 -11.74
C GLU A 15 0.81 -6.08 -11.18
N GLU A 16 -0.35 -6.61 -10.81
CA GLU A 16 -1.43 -5.83 -10.19
C GLU A 16 -1.02 -5.26 -8.85
N ARG A 17 -0.34 -6.07 -8.02
CA ARG A 17 0.21 -5.62 -6.73
C ARG A 17 1.24 -4.51 -6.92
N GLN A 18 2.09 -4.62 -7.95
CA GLN A 18 3.10 -3.62 -8.26
C GLN A 18 2.48 -2.32 -8.76
N LYS A 19 1.48 -2.38 -9.66
CA LYS A 19 0.70 -1.20 -10.08
C LYS A 19 0.03 -0.53 -8.88
N ARG A 20 -0.63 -1.32 -8.03
CA ARG A 20 -1.31 -0.81 -6.84
C ARG A 20 -0.35 -0.18 -5.84
N LEU A 21 0.85 -0.75 -5.69
CA LEU A 21 1.91 -0.20 -4.86
C LEU A 21 2.34 1.19 -5.34
N GLN A 22 2.47 1.39 -6.66
CA GLN A 22 2.84 2.69 -7.23
C GLN A 22 1.76 3.74 -7.00
N GLU A 23 0.48 3.37 -7.22
CA GLU A 23 -0.66 4.25 -6.95
C GLU A 23 -0.68 4.72 -5.49
N LEU A 24 -0.53 3.78 -4.54
CA LEU A 24 -0.54 4.09 -3.11
C LEU A 24 0.65 4.95 -2.69
N ARG A 25 1.83 4.77 -3.32
CA ARG A 25 3.00 5.64 -3.07
C ARG A 25 2.77 7.05 -3.59
N ALA A 26 2.18 7.20 -4.77
CA ALA A 26 1.83 8.51 -5.32
C ALA A 26 0.79 9.22 -4.44
N GLU A 27 -0.23 8.50 -3.96
CA GLU A 27 -1.23 9.03 -3.03
C GLU A 27 -0.60 9.46 -1.70
N LEU A 28 0.30 8.63 -1.15
CA LEU A 28 1.03 8.97 0.08
C LEU A 28 1.87 10.25 -0.10
N ALA A 29 2.52 10.44 -1.24
CA ALA A 29 3.29 11.63 -1.54
C ALA A 29 2.40 12.88 -1.57
N ARG A 30 1.25 12.81 -2.25
CA ARG A 30 0.26 13.90 -2.28
C ARG A 30 -0.24 14.26 -0.89
N LEU A 31 -0.59 13.26 -0.08
CA LEU A 31 -1.05 13.48 1.30
C LEU A 31 0.04 14.05 2.20
N ARG A 32 1.31 13.67 2.01
CA ARG A 32 2.43 14.29 2.75
C ARG A 32 2.59 15.77 2.40
N VAL A 33 2.47 16.13 1.12
CA VAL A 33 2.52 17.53 0.70
C VAL A 33 1.35 18.32 1.28
N GLN A 34 0.14 17.75 1.30
CA GLN A 34 -1.03 18.38 1.95
C GLN A 34 -0.85 18.52 3.47
N ALA A 35 -0.25 17.52 4.13
CA ALA A 35 0.07 17.57 5.54
C ALA A 35 1.05 18.70 5.87
N LEU A 36 2.09 18.88 5.04
CA LEU A 36 3.04 19.98 5.19
C LEU A 36 2.39 21.35 4.99
N ARG A 37 1.39 21.45 4.10
CA ARG A 37 0.61 22.68 3.86
C ARG A 37 -0.46 22.94 4.92
N GLY A 38 -0.64 22.05 5.89
CA GLY A 38 -1.67 22.16 6.93
C GLY A 38 -3.11 21.97 6.44
N SER A 39 -3.30 21.55 5.18
CA SER A 39 -4.63 21.37 4.57
C SER A 39 -5.09 19.91 4.57
N LEU A 40 -4.56 19.08 5.48
CA LEU A 40 -4.85 17.66 5.54
C LEU A 40 -6.12 17.40 6.33
N GLU A 41 -7.21 17.10 5.63
CA GLU A 41 -8.51 16.82 6.25
C GLU A 41 -8.52 15.50 7.05
N ASN A 42 -7.74 14.50 6.61
CA ASN A 42 -7.81 13.14 7.14
C ASN A 42 -6.42 12.51 7.42
N PRO A 43 -5.81 12.78 8.59
CA PRO A 43 -4.52 12.18 8.98
C PRO A 43 -4.56 10.65 9.10
N GLY A 44 -5.73 10.08 9.41
CA GLY A 44 -5.94 8.62 9.45
C GLY A 44 -5.63 7.92 8.13
N ARG A 45 -5.87 8.58 6.99
CA ARG A 45 -5.65 8.03 5.65
C ARG A 45 -4.18 7.74 5.36
N ILE A 46 -3.27 8.58 5.86
CA ILE A 46 -1.82 8.35 5.76
C ILE A 46 -1.43 7.04 6.45
N ARG A 47 -1.96 6.80 7.65
CA ARG A 47 -1.71 5.57 8.42
C ARG A 47 -2.24 4.34 7.69
N GLU A 48 -3.42 4.45 7.09
CA GLU A 48 -4.03 3.36 6.33
C GLU A 48 -3.23 3.01 5.07
N ILE A 49 -2.85 4.01 4.27
CA ILE A 49 -2.04 3.81 3.07
C ILE A 49 -0.69 3.17 3.40
N ARG A 50 0.00 3.65 4.45
CA ARG A 50 1.26 3.06 4.91
C ARG A 50 1.11 1.58 5.27
N ARG A 51 0.03 1.22 5.98
CA ARG A 51 -0.26 -0.18 6.33
C ARG A 51 -0.55 -1.03 5.09
N THR A 52 -1.30 -0.50 4.13
CA THR A 52 -1.61 -1.22 2.89
C THR A 52 -0.34 -1.45 2.06
N ILE A 53 0.53 -0.44 1.93
CA ILE A 53 1.84 -0.59 1.28
C ILE A 53 2.67 -1.69 1.95
N ALA A 54 2.75 -1.68 3.28
CA ALA A 54 3.49 -2.70 4.03
C ALA A 54 2.95 -4.11 3.76
N ARG A 55 1.62 -4.30 3.77
CA ARG A 55 0.99 -5.60 3.48
C ARG A 55 1.30 -6.10 2.07
N ILE A 56 1.27 -5.23 1.07
CA ILE A 56 1.60 -5.59 -0.31
C ILE A 56 3.05 -6.07 -0.40
N LEU A 57 3.99 -5.32 0.19
CA LEU A 57 5.41 -5.68 0.20
C LEU A 57 5.68 -7.00 0.93
N THR A 58 4.99 -7.24 2.06
CA THR A 58 5.10 -8.52 2.79
C THR A 58 4.66 -9.69 1.92
N ILE A 59 3.50 -9.59 1.25
CA ILE A 59 2.97 -10.68 0.41
C ILE A 59 3.86 -10.89 -0.82
N GLU A 60 4.36 -9.83 -1.45
CA GLU A 60 5.34 -9.95 -2.53
C GLU A 60 6.59 -10.70 -2.08
N ARG A 61 7.09 -10.42 -0.86
CA ARG A 61 8.23 -11.14 -0.30
C ARG A 61 7.89 -12.60 0.03
N GLU A 62 6.72 -12.88 0.57
CA GLU A 62 6.23 -14.25 0.83
C GLU A 62 6.22 -15.07 -0.47
N GLU A 63 5.71 -14.51 -1.56
CA GLU A 63 5.61 -15.19 -2.85
C GLU A 63 6.97 -15.39 -3.52
N GLN A 64 7.90 -14.42 -3.38
CA GLN A 64 9.28 -14.58 -3.83
C GLN A 64 9.99 -15.74 -3.11
N LEU A 65 9.84 -15.84 -1.79
CA LEU A 65 10.46 -16.91 -1.00
C LEU A 65 9.91 -18.29 -1.39
N LYS A 66 8.62 -18.40 -1.70
CA LYS A 66 8.01 -19.65 -2.20
C LYS A 66 8.52 -20.07 -3.57
N LYS A 67 8.82 -19.12 -4.47
CA LYS A 67 9.36 -19.43 -5.80
C LYS A 67 10.80 -19.95 -5.77
N THR A 68 11.54 -19.64 -4.71
CA THR A 68 12.96 -20.00 -4.55
C THR A 68 13.15 -21.32 -3.78
N GLN A 69 12.08 -21.85 -3.16
CA GLN A 69 12.04 -23.19 -2.54
C GLN A 69 11.49 -24.22 -3.51
#